data_AF-A0A2T6D2F1-F1
#
_entry.id   AF-A0A2T6D2F1-F1
#
_cell.length_a   1.000
_cell.length_b   1.000
_cell.length_c   1.000
_cell.angle_alpha   90.00
_cell.angle_beta   90.00
_cell.angle_gamma   90.00
#
_symmetry.space_group_name_H-M   'P 1'
#
loop_
_entity.id
_entity.type
_entity.pdbx_description
1 polymer ?
#
loop_
_entity_poly.entity_id
_entity_poly.type
_entity_poly.pdbx_seq_one_letter_code
_entity_poly.pdbx_strand_id
1 'polypeptide(L)'
;MRLAAENEMQHIGETHGAADHDHDMIHELSKRLDALWRMDQYIANADGDINLQNFWRDVKHQEQANVDRLKQLVKEHCAKDCF
;
A
#
# COMPACT_ATOMS: atom_id res chain seq x y z
N MET A 1 -36.38 -5.62 9.90
CA MET A 1 -35.32 -6.32 10.66
C MET A 1 -33.99 -5.87 10.12
N ARG A 2 -33.32 -4.95 10.81
CA ARG A 2 -32.02 -4.39 10.42
C ARG A 2 -31.16 -4.06 11.66
N LEU A 3 -31.30 -4.84 12.74
CA LEU A 3 -30.90 -4.39 14.08
C LEU A 3 -29.68 -5.11 14.67
N ALA A 4 -29.28 -6.28 14.18
CA ALA A 4 -28.13 -7.00 14.75
C ALA A 4 -26.80 -6.46 14.22
N ALA A 5 -26.65 -6.38 12.89
CA ALA A 5 -25.42 -5.90 12.26
C ALA A 5 -25.13 -4.41 12.55
N GLU A 6 -26.17 -3.57 12.66
CA GLU A 6 -26.00 -2.13 12.98
C GLU A 6 -25.48 -1.91 14.41
N ASN A 7 -25.93 -2.73 15.38
CA ASN A 7 -25.42 -2.67 16.76
C ASN A 7 -24.00 -3.24 16.88
N GLU A 8 -23.66 -4.28 16.11
CA GLU A 8 -22.31 -4.88 16.12
C GLU A 8 -21.25 -3.96 15.49
N MET A 9 -21.65 -3.08 14.56
CA MET A 9 -20.76 -2.10 13.93
C MET A 9 -20.67 -0.77 14.69
N GLN A 10 -21.50 -0.55 15.72
CA GLN A 10 -21.61 0.72 16.45
C GLN A 10 -20.28 1.16 17.08
N HIS A 11 -19.44 0.20 17.47
CA HIS A 11 -18.17 0.46 18.16
C HIS A 11 -16.95 0.38 17.22
N ILE A 12 -17.15 0.02 15.95
CA ILE A 12 -16.05 -0.01 14.97
C ILE A 12 -15.61 1.43 14.70
N GLY A 13 -14.36 1.73 15.03
CA GLY A 13 -13.78 3.07 14.89
C GLY A 13 -13.82 3.92 16.16
N GLU A 14 -14.52 3.55 17.24
CA GLU A 14 -14.52 4.37 18.47
C GLU A 14 -13.10 4.60 19.04
N THR A 15 -12.18 3.69 18.76
CA THR A 15 -10.75 3.81 19.06
C THR A 15 -9.96 4.17 17.79
N HIS A 16 -10.26 5.31 17.16
CA HIS A 16 -9.51 5.81 16.00
C HIS A 16 -8.03 5.97 16.38
N GLY A 17 -7.22 4.93 16.15
CA GLY A 17 -5.78 4.94 16.44
C GLY A 17 -5.00 5.86 15.48
N ALA A 18 -5.59 6.19 14.34
CA ALA A 18 -5.14 7.17 13.35
C ALA A 18 -6.36 7.67 12.57
N ALA A 19 -6.24 8.79 11.85
CA ALA A 19 -7.26 9.22 10.91
C ALA A 19 -7.32 8.26 9.70
N ASP A 20 -8.49 8.12 9.07
CA ASP A 20 -8.71 7.21 7.94
C ASP A 20 -7.67 7.43 6.82
N HIS A 21 -7.35 8.68 6.51
CA HIS A 21 -6.38 9.00 5.45
C HIS A 21 -4.96 8.56 5.81
N ASP A 22 -4.56 8.61 7.09
CA ASP A 22 -3.23 8.18 7.55
C ASP A 22 -3.14 6.65 7.55
N HIS A 23 -4.20 5.98 8.00
CA HIS A 23 -4.34 4.53 7.90
C HIS A 23 -4.20 4.08 6.44
N ASP A 24 -4.92 4.72 5.51
CA ASP A 24 -4.91 4.38 4.09
C ASP A 24 -3.52 4.56 3.48
N MET A 25 -2.83 5.65 3.81
CA MET A 25 -1.46 5.91 3.35
C MET A 25 -0.48 4.83 3.82
N ILE A 26 -0.57 4.41 5.08
CA ILE A 26 0.31 3.36 5.63
C ILE A 26 -0.04 1.98 5.07
N HIS A 27 -1.33 1.66 4.97
CA HIS A 27 -1.79 0.40 4.43
C HIS A 27 -1.37 0.24 2.96
N GLU A 28 -1.54 1.28 2.16
CA GLU A 28 -1.12 1.29 0.77
C GLU A 28 0.42 1.22 0.62
N LEU A 29 1.16 1.92 1.48
CA LEU A 29 2.63 1.84 1.49
C LEU A 29 3.10 0.41 1.79
N SER A 30 2.49 -0.25 2.78
CA SER A 30 2.79 -1.64 3.11
C SER A 30 2.54 -2.57 1.92
N LYS A 31 1.39 -2.44 1.26
CA LYS A 31 1.05 -3.27 0.10
C LYS A 31 2.01 -3.09 -1.07
N ARG A 32 2.43 -1.85 -1.33
CA ARG A 32 3.37 -1.55 -2.42
C ARG A 32 4.77 -2.07 -2.14
N LEU A 33 5.26 -1.95 -0.90
CA LEU A 33 6.54 -2.53 -0.49
C LEU A 33 6.54 -4.06 -0.67
N ASP A 34 5.46 -4.71 -0.28
CA ASP A 34 5.22 -6.13 -0.49
C ASP A 34 5.24 -6.51 -1.99
N ALA A 35 4.56 -5.74 -2.83
CA ALA A 35 4.51 -5.96 -4.28
C ALA A 35 5.90 -5.81 -4.92
N LEU A 36 6.63 -4.75 -4.55
CA LEU A 36 7.99 -4.48 -5.02
C LEU A 36 8.94 -5.65 -4.72
N TRP A 37 8.84 -6.22 -3.52
CA TRP A 37 9.62 -7.40 -3.14
C TRP A 37 9.25 -8.64 -3.96
N ARG A 38 7.95 -8.89 -4.20
CA ARG A 38 7.50 -10.04 -5.02
C ARG A 38 7.91 -9.92 -6.49
N MET A 39 8.08 -8.71 -7.02
CA MET A 39 8.48 -8.52 -8.42
C MET A 39 9.85 -9.12 -8.76
N ASP A 40 10.77 -9.20 -7.80
CA ASP A 40 12.04 -9.92 -7.99
C ASP A 40 11.81 -11.39 -8.31
N GLN A 41 10.87 -12.03 -7.61
CA GLN A 41 10.47 -13.41 -7.90
C GLN A 41 9.75 -13.52 -9.24
N TYR A 42 8.94 -12.53 -9.64
CA TYR A 42 8.26 -12.54 -10.94
C TYR A 42 9.24 -12.44 -12.11
N ILE A 43 10.27 -11.60 -11.98
CA ILE A 43 11.37 -11.50 -12.95
C ILE A 43 12.12 -12.83 -13.03
N ALA A 44 12.42 -13.45 -11.89
CA ALA A 44 13.09 -14.75 -11.85
C ALA A 44 12.24 -15.88 -12.45
N ASN A 45 10.92 -15.89 -12.19
CA ASN A 45 9.99 -16.88 -12.74
C ASN A 45 9.78 -16.73 -14.25
N ALA A 46 10.04 -15.55 -14.81
CA ALA A 46 9.97 -15.28 -16.24
C ALA A 46 11.27 -15.66 -16.99
N ASP A 47 12.12 -16.52 -16.39
CA ASP A 47 13.35 -16.98 -17.05
C ASP A 47 13.09 -17.61 -18.42
N GLY A 48 13.94 -17.26 -19.39
CA GLY A 48 13.77 -17.64 -20.79
C GLY A 48 12.80 -16.78 -21.62
N ASP A 49 12.00 -15.90 -21.01
CA ASP A 49 11.15 -14.93 -21.72
C ASP A 49 11.60 -13.48 -21.44
N ILE A 50 12.44 -12.96 -22.33
CA ILE A 50 13.01 -11.61 -22.22
C ILE A 50 11.93 -10.52 -22.20
N ASN A 51 10.86 -10.68 -22.97
CA ASN A 51 9.79 -9.68 -23.03
C ASN A 51 9.02 -9.63 -21.71
N LEU A 52 8.71 -10.81 -21.15
CA LEU A 52 8.04 -10.90 -19.86
C LEU A 52 8.92 -10.39 -18.72
N GLN A 53 10.23 -10.68 -18.73
CA GLN A 53 11.15 -10.11 -17.76
C GLN A 53 11.21 -8.58 -17.84
N ASN A 54 11.29 -8.02 -19.06
CA ASN A 54 11.33 -6.57 -19.25
C ASN A 54 10.04 -5.91 -18.76
N PHE A 55 8.88 -6.52 -19.05
CA PHE A 55 7.61 -6.07 -18.50
C PHE A 55 7.65 -5.99 -16.96
N TRP A 56 8.11 -7.05 -16.28
CA TRP A 56 8.20 -7.04 -14.82
C TRP A 56 9.22 -6.02 -14.27
N ARG A 57 10.33 -5.79 -14.98
CA ARG A 57 11.30 -4.73 -14.63
C ARG A 57 10.68 -3.35 -14.73
N ASP A 58 9.91 -3.08 -15.79
CA ASP A 58 9.21 -1.81 -15.99
C ASP A 58 8.17 -1.56 -14.89
N VAL A 59 7.36 -2.57 -14.59
CA VAL A 59 6.38 -2.52 -13.49
C VAL A 59 7.07 -2.29 -12.15
N LYS A 60 8.20 -2.97 -11.89
CA LYS A 60 9.01 -2.76 -10.67
C LYS A 60 9.52 -1.33 -10.55
N HIS A 61 9.99 -0.75 -11.66
CA HIS A 61 10.45 0.63 -11.69
C HIS A 61 9.32 1.63 -11.36
N GLN A 62 8.12 1.38 -11.88
CA GLN A 62 6.94 2.20 -11.59
C GLN A 62 6.55 2.08 -10.10
N GLU A 63 6.55 0.87 -9.53
CA GLU A 63 6.26 0.68 -8.12
C GLU A 63 7.29 1.32 -7.20
N GLN A 64 8.58 1.29 -7.54
CA GLN A 64 9.60 2.00 -6.78
C GLN A 64 9.32 3.51 -6.74
N ALA A 65 9.00 4.12 -7.88
CA ALA A 65 8.65 5.53 -7.96
C ALA A 65 7.38 5.87 -7.14
N ASN A 66 6.38 4.98 -7.15
CA ASN A 66 5.17 5.13 -6.34
C ASN A 66 5.47 5.04 -4.84
N VAL A 67 6.29 4.08 -4.41
CA VAL A 67 6.74 3.92 -3.03
C VAL A 67 7.48 5.17 -2.56
N ASP A 68 8.41 5.69 -3.37
CA ASP A 68 9.19 6.88 -3.02
C ASP A 68 8.30 8.12 -2.87
N ARG A 69 7.33 8.29 -3.78
CA ARG A 69 6.34 9.38 -3.70
C ARG A 69 5.45 9.26 -2.47
N LEU A 70 4.96 8.05 -2.15
CA LEU A 70 4.11 7.82 -0.99
C LEU A 70 4.87 8.02 0.34
N LYS A 71 6.12 7.56 0.42
CA LYS A 71 7.02 7.85 1.56
C LYS A 71 7.19 9.34 1.80
N GLN A 72 7.35 10.11 0.72
CA GLN A 72 7.49 11.56 0.81
C GLN A 72 6.21 12.21 1.35
N LEU A 73 5.02 11.78 0.89
CA LEU A 73 3.74 12.27 1.41
C LEU A 73 3.54 11.94 2.89
N VAL A 74 3.85 10.69 3.31
CA VAL A 74 3.80 10.30 4.73
C VAL A 74 4.70 11.21 5.56
N LYS A 75 5.95 11.42 5.12
CA LYS A 75 6.90 12.31 5.81
C LYS A 75 6.37 13.74 5.93
N GLU A 76 5.74 14.27 4.89
CA GLU A 76 5.14 15.61 4.90
C GLU A 76 3.95 15.72 5.86
N HIS A 77 3.12 14.67 5.96
CA HIS A 77 2.02 14.62 6.91
C HIS A 77 2.53 14.55 8.36
N CYS A 78 3.52 13.71 8.65
CA CYS A 78 4.14 13.66 9.98
C CYS A 78 4.78 15.01 10.37
N ALA A 79 5.43 15.70 9.43
CA ALA A 79 6.08 16.99 9.71
C ALA A 79 5.11 18.14 10.00
N LYS A 80 3.83 17.98 9.61
CA LYS A 80 2.76 18.95 9.84
C LYS A 80 1.93 18.64 11.10
N ASP A 81 2.33 17.63 11.89
CA ASP A 81 1.54 17.07 12.99
C ASP A 81 0.11 16.70 12.56
N CYS A 82 -0.06 16.27 11.30
CA CYS A 82 -1.34 15.83 10.72
C CYS A 82 -1.31 14.35 10.34
N PHE A 83 -0.62 13.56 11.17
CA PHE A 83 -0.43 12.12 11.08
C PHE A 83 -0.72 11.46 12.44
#